data_AF-K0XFT7-F1
#
_entry.id   AF-K0XFT7-F1
#
_cell.length_a   1.000
_cell.length_b   1.000
_cell.length_c   1.000
_cell.angle_alpha   90.00
_cell.angle_beta   90.00
_cell.angle_gamma   90.00
#
_symmetry.space_group_name_H-M   'P 1'
#
loop_
_entity.id
_entity.type
_entity.pdbx_description
1 polymer ?
#
loop_
_entity_poly.entity_id
_entity_poly.type
_entity_poly.pdbx_seq_one_letter_code
_entity_poly.pdbx_strand_id
1 'polypeptide(L)'
;MSEKTLNIMIATDIHYLSKSINDGGKAFENVMEKGDGKGMTYIEEIVDAFCNEVKKRRPDLVLLLGDLTFNGERVSHLELSQKLNSIVKAGIPIYLIPGNHDIDYERSFGFRGNEIYKVDSVSAKDFRDIYVDCGYKNYEYYDEYSGSYISKLRDDLYLIMLDTNSYHSNYVSKESLDWLDKALFELSKADVKILAVSHQNLLEQNYMFTEGFMIKNAEEIEALYAKYNVKLNLSGHMHIQHIEKNLITEIVTSSLAVSPNHFANIIYDGKSFKYFTECLKVEAVNDFENYSRQLFKGVGSRQLNKLFKTHTFDNDEEEDIEKMGRAFLRMNECYFAGEIFDATGFEEGIRLWEDQHESFTSLYIKSILDSVFNEQNKFKLEL
;
A
#
# COMPACT_ATOMS: atom_id res chain seq x y z
N MET A 1 12.74 12.55 32.01
CA MET A 1 12.10 13.45 31.01
C MET A 1 10.88 12.69 30.51
N SER A 2 9.70 13.31 30.38
CA SER A 2 8.57 12.61 29.74
C SER A 2 9.02 12.24 28.33
N GLU A 3 9.08 10.94 28.02
CA GLU A 3 9.49 10.52 26.69
C GLU A 3 8.51 11.11 25.68
N LYS A 4 9.05 11.93 24.76
CA LYS A 4 8.28 12.60 23.72
C LYS A 4 7.60 11.53 22.86
N THR A 5 6.34 11.71 22.52
CA THR A 5 5.66 10.83 21.55
C THR A 5 6.42 10.82 20.23
N LEU A 6 6.52 9.65 19.61
CA LEU A 6 7.09 9.47 18.28
C LEU A 6 5.97 9.51 17.25
N ASN A 7 6.07 10.43 16.28
CA ASN A 7 5.09 10.62 15.22
C ASN A 7 5.68 10.11 13.91
N ILE A 8 4.99 9.16 13.29
CA ILE A 8 5.43 8.47 12.07
C ILE A 8 4.42 8.78 10.98
N MET A 9 4.87 9.21 9.80
CA MET A 9 4.04 9.25 8.61
C MET A 9 4.33 8.06 7.71
N ILE A 10 3.31 7.50 7.08
CA ILE A 10 3.38 6.27 6.28
C ILE A 10 2.74 6.53 4.92
N ALA A 11 3.41 6.09 3.85
CA ALA A 11 2.82 5.97 2.54
C ALA A 11 3.27 4.66 1.89
N THR A 12 2.49 4.17 0.92
CA THR A 12 2.79 2.96 0.17
C THR A 12 2.22 3.09 -1.22
N ASP A 13 2.71 2.27 -2.15
CA ASP A 13 2.17 2.14 -3.49
C ASP A 13 2.10 3.52 -4.16
N ILE A 14 3.26 4.20 -4.16
CA ILE A 14 3.43 5.52 -4.75
C ILE A 14 3.38 5.42 -6.26
N HIS A 15 3.92 4.33 -6.83
CA HIS A 15 3.92 4.07 -8.26
C HIS A 15 4.45 5.24 -9.10
N TYR A 16 5.52 5.91 -8.64
CA TYR A 16 6.07 7.08 -9.32
C TYR A 16 6.52 6.75 -10.75
N LEU A 17 6.13 7.60 -11.71
CA LEU A 17 6.57 7.54 -13.10
C LEU A 17 7.08 8.91 -13.53
N SER A 18 8.33 8.95 -13.98
CA SER A 18 8.96 10.19 -14.46
C SER A 18 8.30 10.71 -15.75
N LYS A 19 7.96 12.00 -15.80
CA LYS A 19 7.52 12.69 -17.03
C LYS A 19 8.62 12.74 -18.10
N SER A 20 9.89 12.54 -17.74
CA SER A 20 10.98 12.49 -18.74
C SER A 20 10.86 11.32 -19.71
N ILE A 21 10.18 10.24 -19.30
CA ILE A 21 9.89 9.06 -20.11
C ILE A 21 8.40 8.89 -20.43
N ASN A 22 7.56 9.87 -20.10
CA ASN A 22 6.13 9.82 -20.34
C ASN A 22 5.62 11.18 -20.83
N ASP A 23 5.23 11.27 -22.11
CA ASP A 23 4.69 12.50 -22.69
C ASP A 23 3.17 12.67 -22.50
N GLY A 24 2.50 11.75 -21.80
CA GLY A 24 1.05 11.74 -21.61
C GLY A 24 0.27 11.46 -22.89
N GLY A 25 0.93 10.96 -23.95
CA GLY A 25 0.30 10.65 -25.23
C GLY A 25 -0.59 9.40 -25.20
N LYS A 26 -1.11 9.03 -26.38
CA LYS A 26 -2.11 7.97 -26.52
C LYS A 26 -1.66 6.60 -26.00
N ALA A 27 -0.36 6.29 -26.10
CA ALA A 27 0.19 5.06 -25.54
C ALA A 27 -0.03 4.96 -24.03
N PHE A 28 0.28 6.05 -23.31
CA PHE A 28 0.08 6.15 -21.87
C PHE A 28 -1.42 6.10 -21.53
N GLU A 29 -2.25 6.90 -22.20
CA GLU A 29 -3.71 6.89 -22.01
C GLU A 29 -4.29 5.47 -22.14
N ASN A 30 -3.90 4.72 -23.18
CA ASN A 30 -4.40 3.37 -23.43
C ASN A 30 -4.01 2.37 -22.31
N VAL A 31 -2.87 2.57 -21.65
CA VAL A 31 -2.49 1.76 -20.49
C VAL A 31 -3.31 2.18 -19.28
N MET A 32 -3.51 3.48 -19.06
CA MET A 32 -4.29 4.01 -17.93
C MET A 32 -5.78 3.65 -18.01
N GLU A 33 -6.38 3.62 -19.21
CA GLU A 33 -7.76 3.18 -19.43
C GLU A 33 -8.00 1.74 -18.95
N LYS A 34 -6.94 0.91 -18.90
CA LYS A 34 -6.95 -0.48 -18.43
C LYS A 34 -6.39 -0.64 -17.03
N GLY A 35 -5.91 0.44 -16.42
CA GLY A 35 -5.34 0.45 -15.08
C GLY A 35 -6.38 0.27 -13.98
N ASP A 36 -5.88 0.17 -12.77
CA ASP A 36 -6.61 -0.05 -11.51
C ASP A 36 -7.03 1.26 -10.81
N GLY A 37 -6.99 2.40 -11.52
CA GLY A 37 -7.49 3.68 -11.00
C GLY A 37 -6.44 4.57 -10.35
N LYS A 38 -5.15 4.20 -10.44
CA LYS A 38 -4.03 5.09 -10.06
C LYS A 38 -4.11 6.42 -10.82
N GLY A 39 -3.94 7.53 -10.10
CA GLY A 39 -3.93 8.91 -10.60
C GLY A 39 -2.65 9.27 -11.36
N MET A 40 -2.19 8.39 -12.25
CA MET A 40 -0.85 8.44 -12.87
C MET A 40 -0.58 9.70 -13.68
N THR A 41 -1.63 10.34 -14.22
CA THR A 41 -1.52 11.63 -14.94
C THR A 41 -0.88 12.71 -14.07
N TYR A 42 -1.13 12.68 -12.76
CA TYR A 42 -0.66 13.67 -11.78
C TYR A 42 0.27 13.05 -10.74
N ILE A 43 0.94 11.94 -11.05
CA ILE A 43 1.73 11.22 -10.05
C ILE A 43 2.89 12.04 -9.49
N GLU A 44 3.51 12.90 -10.29
CA GLU A 44 4.54 13.82 -9.79
C GLU A 44 3.96 14.84 -8.81
N GLU A 45 2.79 15.40 -9.12
CA GLU A 45 2.08 16.35 -8.27
C GLU A 45 1.62 15.70 -6.96
N ILE A 46 1.16 14.45 -7.00
CA ILE A 46 0.82 13.65 -5.81
C ILE A 46 2.07 13.47 -4.93
N VAL A 47 3.20 13.05 -5.51
CA VAL A 47 4.44 12.84 -4.75
C VAL A 47 5.00 14.15 -4.19
N ASP A 48 4.95 15.24 -4.95
CA ASP A 48 5.39 16.55 -4.48
C ASP A 48 4.51 17.07 -3.34
N ALA A 49 3.18 16.88 -3.43
CA ALA A 49 2.26 17.20 -2.36
C ALA A 49 2.57 16.41 -1.08
N PHE A 50 2.82 15.10 -1.19
CA PHE A 50 3.22 14.28 -0.04
C PHE A 50 4.54 14.74 0.57
N CYS A 51 5.57 14.99 -0.26
CA CYS A 51 6.85 15.49 0.21
C CYS A 51 6.72 16.85 0.93
N ASN A 52 5.85 17.73 0.44
CA ASN A 52 5.57 19.02 1.06
C ASN A 52 4.81 18.85 2.38
N GLU A 53 3.83 17.96 2.43
CA GLU A 53 3.08 17.69 3.66
C GLU A 53 3.98 17.11 4.76
N VAL A 54 4.89 16.18 4.42
CA VAL A 54 5.92 15.67 5.33
C VAL A 54 6.80 16.81 5.86
N LYS A 55 7.32 17.69 4.99
CA LYS A 55 8.17 18.81 5.42
C LYS A 55 7.44 19.83 6.28
N LYS A 56 6.15 20.04 6.03
CA LYS A 56 5.27 20.92 6.79
C LYS A 56 4.98 20.36 8.18
N ARG A 57 4.63 19.07 8.27
CA ARG A 57 4.29 18.40 9.53
C ARG A 57 5.51 18.07 10.38
N ARG A 58 6.65 17.84 9.73
CA ARG A 58 7.92 17.41 10.36
C ARG A 58 7.71 16.20 11.30
N PRO A 59 7.22 15.05 10.81
CA PRO A 59 7.17 13.84 11.61
C PRO A 59 8.57 13.45 12.08
N ASP A 60 8.65 12.62 13.12
CA ASP A 60 9.92 12.13 13.63
C ASP A 60 10.57 11.13 12.63
N LEU A 61 9.76 10.44 11.81
CA LEU A 61 10.23 9.66 10.64
C LEU A 61 9.12 9.40 9.61
N VAL A 62 9.51 8.94 8.42
CA VAL A 62 8.61 8.47 7.36
C VAL A 62 8.87 7.00 7.03
N LEU A 63 7.82 6.22 6.82
CA LEU A 63 7.88 4.86 6.30
C LEU A 63 7.30 4.80 4.88
N LEU A 64 8.03 4.18 3.95
CA LEU A 64 7.53 3.87 2.61
C LEU A 64 7.51 2.36 2.40
N LEU A 65 6.32 1.78 2.25
CA LEU A 65 6.11 0.32 2.38
C LEU A 65 6.23 -0.46 1.05
N GLY A 66 6.90 0.09 0.04
CA GLY A 66 7.08 -0.55 -1.27
C GLY A 66 6.21 0.03 -2.39
N ASP A 67 6.42 -0.52 -3.58
CA ASP A 67 5.89 -0.05 -4.87
C ASP A 67 6.12 1.44 -5.05
N LEU A 68 7.39 1.81 -4.99
CA LEU A 68 7.84 3.20 -5.07
C LEU A 68 7.68 3.77 -6.48
N THR A 69 7.93 2.94 -7.49
CA THR A 69 7.85 3.30 -8.92
C THR A 69 6.78 2.53 -9.64
N PHE A 70 6.38 3.00 -10.82
CA PHE A 70 5.29 2.39 -11.58
C PHE A 70 5.63 0.98 -12.05
N ASN A 71 6.80 0.79 -12.68
CA ASN A 71 7.30 -0.53 -13.09
C ASN A 71 8.84 -0.55 -13.07
N GLY A 72 9.45 -0.06 -11.99
CA GLY A 72 10.87 -0.26 -11.71
C GLY A 72 11.80 0.53 -12.62
N GLU A 73 11.31 1.59 -13.28
CA GLU A 73 12.13 2.35 -14.23
C GLU A 73 13.26 3.07 -13.48
N ARG A 74 14.51 2.86 -13.92
CA ARG A 74 15.70 3.47 -13.29
C ARG A 74 15.59 4.99 -13.17
N VAL A 75 15.07 5.64 -14.20
CA VAL A 75 14.87 7.10 -14.19
C VAL A 75 13.84 7.53 -13.14
N SER A 76 12.73 6.79 -13.00
CA SER A 76 11.72 7.02 -11.96
C SER A 76 12.34 6.88 -10.57
N HIS A 77 13.15 5.83 -10.33
CA HIS A 77 13.85 5.66 -9.07
C HIS A 77 14.81 6.81 -8.73
N LEU A 78 15.62 7.24 -9.70
CA LEU A 78 16.59 8.32 -9.51
C LEU A 78 15.90 9.65 -9.20
N GLU A 79 14.83 10.00 -9.90
CA GLU A 79 14.07 11.23 -9.65
C GLU A 79 13.31 11.17 -8.32
N LEU A 80 12.66 10.04 -8.02
CA LEU A 80 12.00 9.86 -6.72
C LEU A 80 13.01 9.98 -5.58
N SER A 81 14.19 9.37 -5.70
CA SER A 81 15.26 9.49 -4.70
C SER A 81 15.70 10.95 -4.51
N GLN A 82 15.74 11.78 -5.56
CA GLN A 82 16.02 13.22 -5.40
C GLN A 82 14.93 13.94 -4.59
N LYS A 83 13.65 13.62 -4.84
CA LYS A 83 12.52 14.17 -4.07
C LYS A 83 12.60 13.72 -2.60
N LEU A 84 12.83 12.44 -2.33
CA LEU A 84 12.99 11.90 -0.97
C LEU A 84 14.22 12.48 -0.24
N ASN A 85 15.33 12.66 -0.95
CA ASN A 85 16.54 13.28 -0.39
C ASN A 85 16.30 14.71 0.12
N SER A 86 15.30 15.42 -0.41
CA SER A 86 14.92 16.73 0.10
C SER A 86 14.25 16.68 1.48
N ILE A 87 13.58 15.57 1.81
CA ILE A 87 13.01 15.30 3.15
C ILE A 87 14.15 14.91 4.11
N VAL A 88 15.04 14.02 3.68
CA VAL A 88 16.22 13.61 4.46
C VAL A 88 17.08 14.82 4.82
N LYS A 89 17.36 15.71 3.86
CA LYS A 89 18.10 16.97 4.09
C LYS A 89 17.38 17.94 5.04
N ALA A 90 16.06 17.81 5.19
CA ALA A 90 15.28 18.58 6.17
C ALA A 90 15.34 17.99 7.60
N GLY A 91 16.14 16.94 7.80
CA GLY A 91 16.36 16.26 9.07
C GLY A 91 15.27 15.26 9.45
N ILE A 92 14.49 14.78 8.48
CA ILE A 92 13.43 13.79 8.70
C ILE A 92 13.91 12.46 8.09
N PRO A 93 14.22 11.44 8.90
CA PRO A 93 14.65 10.15 8.39
C PRO A 93 13.51 9.44 7.64
N ILE A 94 13.89 8.67 6.62
CA ILE A 94 12.98 7.82 5.85
C ILE A 94 13.49 6.39 5.95
N TYR A 95 12.59 5.44 6.14
CA TYR A 95 12.87 4.00 6.02
C TYR A 95 11.96 3.42 4.94
N LEU A 96 12.55 2.70 4.00
CA LEU A 96 11.81 2.10 2.89
C LEU A 96 12.28 0.68 2.56
N ILE A 97 11.41 -0.05 1.87
CA ILE A 97 11.65 -1.34 1.22
C ILE A 97 11.07 -1.30 -0.20
N PRO A 98 11.49 -2.19 -1.11
CA PRO A 98 10.88 -2.32 -2.42
C PRO A 98 9.53 -3.06 -2.36
N GLY A 99 8.65 -2.76 -3.33
CA GLY A 99 7.52 -3.62 -3.68
C GLY A 99 7.80 -4.52 -4.88
N ASN A 100 6.80 -5.25 -5.36
CA ASN A 100 6.98 -6.16 -6.50
C ASN A 100 7.15 -5.44 -7.85
N HIS A 101 6.90 -4.12 -7.91
CA HIS A 101 7.13 -3.34 -9.13
C HIS A 101 8.53 -2.72 -9.22
N ASP A 102 9.32 -2.70 -8.15
CA ASP A 102 10.50 -1.82 -8.07
C ASP A 102 11.80 -2.42 -8.62
N ILE A 103 12.02 -3.72 -8.48
CA ILE A 103 13.32 -4.35 -8.76
C ILE A 103 13.20 -5.34 -9.91
N ASP A 104 14.18 -5.30 -10.83
CA ASP A 104 14.38 -6.23 -11.94
C ASP A 104 13.09 -6.47 -12.73
N TYR A 105 12.27 -5.43 -12.88
CA TYR A 105 10.95 -5.54 -13.47
C TYR A 105 11.06 -5.61 -15.00
N GLU A 106 10.68 -6.74 -15.60
CA GLU A 106 10.90 -6.97 -17.02
C GLU A 106 10.15 -6.00 -17.95
N ARG A 107 9.07 -5.39 -17.42
CA ARG A 107 8.13 -4.53 -18.15
C ARG A 107 8.30 -3.03 -17.81
N SER A 108 9.52 -2.59 -17.52
CA SER A 108 9.86 -1.17 -17.42
C SER A 108 9.75 -0.49 -18.79
N PHE A 109 8.82 0.46 -18.94
CA PHE A 109 8.54 1.12 -20.20
C PHE A 109 8.35 2.63 -20.06
N GLY A 110 8.76 3.36 -21.10
CA GLY A 110 8.37 4.74 -21.36
C GLY A 110 7.28 4.85 -22.42
N PHE A 111 6.64 6.01 -22.49
CA PHE A 111 5.52 6.32 -23.37
C PHE A 111 5.83 7.57 -24.22
N ARG A 112 5.67 7.44 -25.54
CA ARG A 112 5.83 8.57 -26.46
C ARG A 112 4.84 8.50 -27.62
N GLY A 113 3.94 9.47 -27.70
CA GLY A 113 2.88 9.51 -28.70
C GLY A 113 2.02 8.25 -28.64
N ASN A 114 2.11 7.42 -29.69
CA ASN A 114 1.36 6.16 -29.81
C ASN A 114 2.21 4.92 -29.48
N GLU A 115 3.45 5.08 -29.06
CA GLU A 115 4.40 3.98 -28.84
C GLU A 115 4.79 3.80 -27.37
N ILE A 116 5.03 2.55 -27.01
CA ILE A 116 5.65 2.12 -25.74
C ILE A 116 7.07 1.66 -26.08
N TYR A 117 8.07 2.12 -25.35
CA TYR A 117 9.47 1.75 -25.56
C TYR A 117 10.12 1.28 -24.26
N LYS A 118 11.04 0.31 -24.35
CA LYS A 118 11.71 -0.25 -23.18
C LYS A 118 12.66 0.76 -22.56
N VAL A 119 12.67 0.83 -21.23
CA VAL A 119 13.65 1.56 -20.43
C VAL A 119 14.33 0.61 -19.45
N ASP A 120 15.47 1.03 -18.91
CA ASP A 120 16.22 0.21 -17.96
C ASP A 120 15.48 0.11 -16.61
N SER A 121 15.53 -1.08 -16.02
CA SER A 121 15.15 -1.31 -14.62
C SER A 121 16.37 -1.19 -13.69
N VAL A 122 16.18 -1.46 -12.40
CA VAL A 122 17.24 -1.49 -11.39
C VAL A 122 17.37 -2.88 -10.78
N SER A 123 18.61 -3.30 -10.50
CA SER A 123 18.85 -4.48 -9.68
C SER A 123 18.58 -4.19 -8.20
N ALA A 124 18.44 -5.23 -7.38
CA ALA A 124 18.29 -5.08 -5.92
C ALA A 124 19.44 -4.28 -5.29
N LYS A 125 20.67 -4.43 -5.81
CA LYS A 125 21.83 -3.65 -5.37
C LYS A 125 21.68 -2.18 -5.76
N ASP A 126 21.31 -1.90 -7.01
CA ASP A 126 21.11 -0.53 -7.49
C ASP A 126 20.01 0.18 -6.71
N PHE A 127 18.91 -0.50 -6.39
CA PHE A 127 17.83 0.05 -5.57
C PHE A 127 18.38 0.54 -4.21
N ARG A 128 19.15 -0.31 -3.51
CA ARG A 128 19.76 0.05 -2.23
C ARG A 128 20.77 1.19 -2.35
N ASP A 129 21.54 1.23 -3.43
CA ASP A 129 22.49 2.32 -3.69
C ASP A 129 21.76 3.65 -3.97
N ILE A 130 20.64 3.62 -4.71
CA ILE A 130 19.82 4.80 -5.03
C ILE A 130 19.14 5.35 -3.77
N TYR A 131 18.68 4.48 -2.88
CA TYR A 131 17.97 4.83 -1.65
C TYR A 131 18.83 4.68 -0.40
N VAL A 132 20.15 4.79 -0.54
CA VAL A 132 21.11 4.50 0.53
C VAL A 132 20.87 5.33 1.80
N ASP A 133 20.37 6.56 1.66
CA ASP A 133 20.04 7.48 2.76
C ASP A 133 18.64 7.24 3.38
N CYS A 134 17.86 6.30 2.86
CA CYS A 134 16.49 5.98 3.28
C CYS A 134 16.43 4.62 4.02
N GLY A 135 17.21 4.50 5.10
CA GLY A 135 17.24 3.32 5.97
C GLY A 135 18.48 2.43 5.79
N TYR A 136 18.98 2.28 4.56
CA TYR A 136 20.13 1.42 4.24
C TYR A 136 21.50 1.89 4.77
N LYS A 137 21.58 3.04 5.45
CA LYS A 137 22.76 3.49 6.23
C LYS A 137 22.61 3.34 7.74
N ASN A 138 21.38 3.16 8.23
CA ASN A 138 21.03 3.34 9.64
C ASN A 138 20.35 2.10 10.24
N TYR A 139 20.78 0.92 9.82
CA TYR A 139 20.32 -0.35 10.38
C TYR A 139 21.23 -0.83 11.53
N GLU A 140 20.66 -1.60 12.45
CA GLU A 140 21.38 -2.35 13.48
C GLU A 140 21.59 -3.81 13.07
N TYR A 141 20.60 -4.39 12.38
CA TYR A 141 20.67 -5.73 11.80
C TYR A 141 20.36 -5.63 10.30
N TYR A 142 21.13 -6.33 9.47
CA TYR A 142 20.94 -6.37 8.03
C TYR A 142 20.95 -7.80 7.54
N ASP A 143 19.98 -8.14 6.69
CA ASP A 143 19.91 -9.41 6.00
C ASP A 143 20.56 -9.28 4.62
N GLU A 144 21.71 -9.89 4.41
CA GLU A 144 22.37 -9.88 3.11
C GLU A 144 21.62 -10.69 2.05
N TYR A 145 20.74 -11.62 2.46
CA TYR A 145 19.98 -12.45 1.54
C TYR A 145 18.82 -11.68 0.94
N SER A 146 17.96 -11.04 1.73
CA SER A 146 16.80 -10.29 1.21
C SER A 146 17.10 -8.80 0.98
N GLY A 147 18.01 -8.20 1.74
CA GLY A 147 18.11 -6.75 1.88
C GLY A 147 17.18 -6.18 2.95
N SER A 148 16.46 -7.03 3.69
CA SER A 148 15.72 -6.64 4.90
C SER A 148 16.66 -6.07 5.96
N TYR A 149 16.11 -5.23 6.84
CA TYR A 149 16.90 -4.64 7.90
C TYR A 149 16.05 -4.27 9.12
N ILE A 150 16.71 -4.16 10.27
CA ILE A 150 16.10 -3.72 11.52
C ILE A 150 16.84 -2.48 12.02
N SER A 151 16.11 -1.42 12.30
CA SER A 151 16.65 -0.16 12.79
C SER A 151 16.12 0.17 14.18
N LYS A 152 16.99 0.62 15.07
CA LYS A 152 16.59 1.16 16.37
C LYS A 152 16.03 2.57 16.18
N LEU A 153 14.74 2.76 16.45
CA LEU A 153 14.10 4.07 16.36
C LEU A 153 14.26 4.87 17.66
N ARG A 154 14.15 4.18 18.80
CA ARG A 154 14.29 4.70 20.17
C ARG A 154 14.89 3.62 21.07
N ASP A 155 15.19 3.96 22.32
CA ASP A 155 15.65 2.97 23.31
C ASP A 155 14.63 1.85 23.58
N ASP A 156 13.35 2.13 23.40
CA ASP A 156 12.22 1.23 23.63
C ASP A 156 11.55 0.71 22.34
N LEU A 157 11.99 1.11 21.15
CA LEU A 157 11.32 0.78 19.89
C LEU A 157 12.29 0.47 18.74
N TYR A 158 12.07 -0.68 18.11
CA TYR A 158 12.72 -1.12 16.88
C TYR A 158 11.73 -1.19 15.72
N LEU A 159 12.25 -1.00 14.51
CA LEU A 159 11.52 -1.10 13.25
C LEU A 159 12.13 -2.22 12.41
N ILE A 160 11.30 -3.18 12.00
CA ILE A 160 11.66 -4.21 11.02
C ILE A 160 11.14 -3.75 9.66
N MET A 161 12.04 -3.71 8.68
CA MET A 161 11.76 -3.43 7.29
C MET A 161 12.02 -4.71 6.49
N LEU A 162 10.97 -5.52 6.31
CA LEU A 162 11.04 -6.86 5.71
C LEU A 162 10.81 -6.80 4.20
N ASP A 163 11.86 -7.05 3.44
CA ASP A 163 11.84 -7.14 1.98
C ASP A 163 11.49 -8.56 1.53
N THR A 164 10.38 -8.68 0.80
CA THR A 164 9.85 -9.92 0.23
C THR A 164 9.95 -9.96 -1.30
N ASN A 165 10.54 -8.93 -1.92
CA ASN A 165 10.45 -8.64 -3.36
C ASN A 165 11.80 -8.62 -4.09
N SER A 166 12.91 -8.35 -3.41
CA SER A 166 14.25 -8.24 -4.03
C SER A 166 14.69 -9.48 -4.85
N TYR A 167 13.97 -10.61 -4.75
CA TYR A 167 14.24 -11.85 -5.48
C TYR A 167 12.97 -12.49 -6.08
N HIS A 168 12.00 -11.65 -6.49
CA HIS A 168 10.82 -12.01 -7.29
C HIS A 168 9.94 -13.15 -6.78
N SER A 169 9.85 -13.35 -5.48
CA SER A 169 9.17 -14.53 -4.95
C SER A 169 8.02 -14.27 -3.99
N ASN A 170 7.72 -13.01 -3.60
CA ASN A 170 6.77 -12.67 -2.54
C ASN A 170 6.95 -13.63 -1.35
N TYR A 171 8.21 -13.90 -0.99
CA TYR A 171 8.61 -15.02 -0.15
C TYR A 171 9.89 -14.65 0.58
N VAL A 172 9.96 -15.05 1.85
CA VAL A 172 11.17 -14.88 2.66
C VAL A 172 11.95 -16.19 2.64
N SER A 173 13.21 -16.15 2.22
CA SER A 173 14.04 -17.36 2.17
C SER A 173 14.28 -17.94 3.55
N LYS A 174 14.69 -19.21 3.62
CA LYS A 174 15.05 -19.84 4.89
C LYS A 174 16.17 -19.09 5.60
N GLU A 175 17.18 -18.63 4.87
CA GLU A 175 18.30 -17.86 5.40
C GLU A 175 17.83 -16.53 5.99
N SER A 176 16.90 -15.85 5.31
CA SER A 176 16.27 -14.63 5.80
C SER A 176 15.37 -14.87 7.03
N LEU A 177 14.64 -15.99 7.08
CA LEU A 177 13.88 -16.40 8.27
C LEU A 177 14.79 -16.72 9.45
N ASP A 178 15.90 -17.44 9.22
CA ASP A 178 16.90 -17.75 10.23
C ASP A 178 17.59 -16.47 10.75
N TRP A 179 17.82 -15.49 9.87
CA TRP A 179 18.30 -14.16 10.26
C TRP A 179 17.28 -13.43 11.13
N LEU A 180 16.01 -13.42 10.72
CA LEU A 180 14.93 -12.76 11.44
C LEU A 180 14.72 -13.37 12.84
N ASP A 181 14.68 -14.70 12.95
CA ASP A 181 14.57 -15.42 14.23
C ASP A 181 15.73 -15.07 15.17
N LYS A 182 16.97 -15.01 14.66
CA LYS A 182 18.14 -14.61 15.47
C LYS A 182 18.07 -13.16 15.93
N ALA A 183 17.73 -12.23 15.04
CA ALA A 183 17.66 -10.82 15.38
C ALA A 183 16.54 -10.56 16.41
N LEU A 184 15.37 -11.16 16.21
CA LEU A 184 14.26 -11.10 17.17
C LEU A 184 14.61 -11.74 18.51
N PHE A 185 15.34 -12.86 18.52
CA PHE A 185 15.84 -13.48 19.75
C PHE A 185 16.75 -12.54 20.53
N GLU A 186 17.70 -11.86 19.88
CA GLU A 186 18.57 -10.89 20.54
C GLU A 186 17.78 -9.71 21.11
N LEU A 187 16.84 -9.15 20.36
CA LEU A 187 15.96 -8.07 20.82
C LEU A 187 15.07 -8.48 21.99
N SER A 188 14.60 -9.74 22.01
CA SER A 188 13.75 -10.26 23.09
C SER A 188 14.42 -10.30 24.47
N LYS A 189 15.75 -10.15 24.53
CA LYS A 189 16.51 -10.08 25.79
C LYS A 189 16.33 -8.75 26.52
N ALA A 190 15.78 -7.74 25.84
CA ALA A 190 15.41 -6.45 26.40
C ALA A 190 13.89 -6.24 26.32
N ASP A 191 13.35 -5.37 27.18
CA ASP A 191 11.93 -4.98 27.11
C ASP A 191 11.75 -3.88 26.06
N VAL A 192 11.77 -4.30 24.80
CA VAL A 192 11.62 -3.40 23.63
C VAL A 192 10.37 -3.75 22.85
N LYS A 193 9.78 -2.74 22.20
CA LYS A 193 8.66 -2.91 21.27
C LYS A 193 9.19 -2.96 19.84
N ILE A 194 8.43 -3.61 18.97
CA ILE A 194 8.80 -3.81 17.57
C ILE A 194 7.60 -3.45 16.70
N LEU A 195 7.83 -2.55 15.73
CA LEU A 195 6.95 -2.27 14.61
C LEU A 195 7.50 -2.98 13.38
N ALA A 196 6.71 -3.84 12.73
CA ALA A 196 7.10 -4.52 11.51
C ALA A 196 6.47 -3.89 10.27
N VAL A 197 7.17 -4.01 9.14
CA VAL A 197 6.75 -3.56 7.83
C VAL A 197 7.06 -4.64 6.81
N SER A 198 6.10 -4.93 5.94
CA SER A 198 6.28 -5.69 4.69
C SER A 198 5.54 -4.98 3.56
N HIS A 199 5.87 -5.28 2.30
CA HIS A 199 5.06 -4.75 1.19
C HIS A 199 3.80 -5.59 0.99
N GLN A 200 3.97 -6.89 0.73
CA GLN A 200 2.87 -7.86 0.68
C GLN A 200 2.27 -8.10 2.07
N ASN A 201 1.03 -8.62 2.05
CA ASN A 201 0.25 -8.84 3.27
C ASN A 201 0.73 -10.09 4.00
N LEU A 202 0.67 -10.02 5.32
CA LEU A 202 0.92 -11.13 6.22
C LEU A 202 -0.37 -11.89 6.55
N LEU A 203 -1.49 -11.19 6.65
CA LEU A 203 -2.79 -11.76 6.95
C LEU A 203 -3.69 -11.74 5.72
N GLU A 204 -4.67 -12.63 5.69
CA GLU A 204 -5.73 -12.63 4.68
C GLU A 204 -6.65 -11.43 4.93
N GLN A 205 -6.58 -10.41 4.08
CA GLN A 205 -7.41 -9.20 4.18
C GLN A 205 -8.73 -9.33 3.41
N ASN A 206 -8.78 -10.27 2.47
CA ASN A 206 -9.94 -10.62 1.69
C ASN A 206 -9.73 -12.03 1.11
N TYR A 207 -10.64 -12.96 1.40
CA TYR A 207 -10.51 -14.37 1.01
C TYR A 207 -10.43 -14.59 -0.52
N MET A 208 -10.86 -13.61 -1.33
CA MET A 208 -10.74 -13.66 -2.79
C MET A 208 -9.36 -13.25 -3.31
N PHE A 209 -8.55 -12.56 -2.50
CA PHE A 209 -7.29 -11.94 -2.91
C PHE A 209 -6.13 -12.39 -2.00
N THR A 210 -5.91 -13.69 -1.92
CA THR A 210 -4.78 -14.28 -1.20
C THR A 210 -3.57 -14.51 -2.11
N GLU A 211 -3.79 -15.21 -3.23
CA GLU A 211 -2.73 -15.53 -4.19
C GLU A 211 -2.17 -14.26 -4.85
N GLY A 212 -0.84 -14.07 -4.73
CA GLY A 212 -0.14 -12.91 -5.28
C GLY A 212 -0.21 -11.65 -4.41
N PHE A 213 -1.08 -11.62 -3.39
CA PHE A 213 -1.21 -10.51 -2.44
C PHE A 213 -0.50 -10.80 -1.11
N MET A 214 -0.68 -12.01 -0.59
CA MET A 214 0.01 -12.44 0.63
C MET A 214 1.43 -12.89 0.36
N ILE A 215 2.29 -12.75 1.37
CA ILE A 215 3.59 -13.41 1.43
C ILE A 215 3.37 -14.92 1.44
N LYS A 216 4.04 -15.67 0.55
CA LYS A 216 3.80 -17.10 0.35
C LYS A 216 4.01 -17.94 1.63
N ASN A 217 4.94 -17.55 2.47
CA ASN A 217 5.20 -18.14 3.78
C ASN A 217 4.86 -17.20 4.93
N ALA A 218 3.79 -16.41 4.78
CA ALA A 218 3.31 -15.49 5.80
C ALA A 218 3.08 -16.16 7.17
N GLU A 219 2.54 -17.38 7.19
CA GLU A 219 2.28 -18.11 8.44
C GLU A 219 3.56 -18.35 9.28
N GLU A 220 4.70 -18.62 8.63
CA GLU A 220 5.98 -18.80 9.33
C GLU A 220 6.46 -17.49 9.96
N ILE A 221 6.27 -16.38 9.26
CA ILE A 221 6.64 -15.03 9.72
C ILE A 221 5.71 -14.60 10.86
N GLU A 222 4.39 -14.81 10.74
CA GLU A 222 3.42 -14.52 11.80
C GLU A 222 3.74 -15.32 13.07
N ALA A 223 4.07 -16.60 12.94
CA ALA A 223 4.46 -17.43 14.07
C ALA A 223 5.74 -16.92 14.76
N LEU A 224 6.74 -16.47 13.99
CA LEU A 224 7.94 -15.83 14.54
C LEU A 224 7.62 -14.51 15.25
N TYR A 225 6.79 -13.67 14.63
CA TYR A 225 6.35 -12.41 15.22
C TYR A 225 5.61 -12.63 16.54
N ALA A 226 4.68 -13.59 16.59
CA ALA A 226 3.98 -13.98 17.81
C ALA A 226 4.94 -14.52 18.89
N LYS A 227 5.90 -15.38 18.52
CA LYS A 227 6.92 -15.94 19.41
C LYS A 227 7.73 -14.85 20.12
N TYR A 228 8.05 -13.75 19.43
CA TYR A 228 8.85 -12.65 19.96
C TYR A 228 8.05 -11.39 20.28
N ASN A 229 6.73 -11.51 20.41
CA ASN A 229 5.84 -10.41 20.82
C ASN A 229 5.90 -9.17 19.90
N VAL A 230 6.13 -9.38 18.60
CA VAL A 230 5.88 -8.37 17.55
C VAL A 230 4.37 -8.35 17.32
N LYS A 231 3.70 -7.25 17.68
CA LYS A 231 2.23 -7.18 17.70
C LYS A 231 1.60 -6.49 16.49
N LEU A 232 2.39 -5.76 15.70
CA LEU A 232 1.90 -4.93 14.60
C LEU A 232 2.79 -5.07 13.36
N ASN A 233 2.17 -5.45 12.23
CA ASN A 233 2.74 -5.34 10.89
C ASN A 233 2.00 -4.27 10.09
N LEU A 234 2.73 -3.46 9.35
CA LEU A 234 2.18 -2.53 8.36
C LEU A 234 2.49 -3.08 6.96
N SER A 235 1.50 -3.02 6.06
CA SER A 235 1.70 -3.40 4.67
C SER A 235 0.91 -2.53 3.69
N GLY A 236 1.11 -2.80 2.39
CA GLY A 236 0.47 -2.10 1.28
C GLY A 236 -0.06 -3.09 0.24
N HIS A 237 0.31 -2.88 -1.02
CA HIS A 237 0.13 -3.80 -2.16
C HIS A 237 -1.32 -4.00 -2.64
N MET A 238 -2.27 -4.19 -1.73
CA MET A 238 -3.70 -4.33 -2.10
C MET A 238 -4.36 -3.02 -2.51
N HIS A 239 -3.72 -1.88 -2.22
CA HIS A 239 -4.22 -0.52 -2.42
C HIS A 239 -5.49 -0.15 -1.62
N ILE A 240 -6.06 -1.06 -0.83
CA ILE A 240 -7.19 -0.79 0.07
C ILE A 240 -6.71 -0.39 1.47
N GLN A 241 -7.55 0.33 2.21
CA GLN A 241 -7.34 0.58 3.64
C GLN A 241 -8.07 -0.50 4.44
N HIS A 242 -7.32 -1.39 5.08
CA HIS A 242 -7.90 -2.52 5.82
C HIS A 242 -7.06 -2.89 7.05
N ILE A 243 -7.71 -3.41 8.08
CA ILE A 243 -7.10 -3.83 9.34
C ILE A 243 -7.65 -5.20 9.69
N GLU A 244 -6.75 -6.15 9.88
CA GLU A 244 -7.10 -7.52 10.24
C GLU A 244 -6.29 -7.99 11.46
N LYS A 245 -6.84 -8.95 12.19
CA LYS A 245 -6.22 -9.48 13.41
C LYS A 245 -6.24 -10.99 13.44
N ASN A 246 -5.09 -11.56 13.78
CA ASN A 246 -4.94 -12.96 14.13
C ASN A 246 -3.99 -13.08 15.34
N LEU A 247 -2.83 -13.74 15.21
CA LEU A 247 -1.83 -13.78 16.26
C LEU A 247 -1.16 -12.41 16.43
N ILE A 248 -1.11 -11.65 15.35
CA ILE A 248 -0.72 -10.24 15.33
C ILE A 248 -1.83 -9.37 14.72
N THR A 249 -1.69 -8.05 14.80
CA THR A 249 -2.50 -7.14 13.98
C THR A 249 -1.72 -6.76 12.72
N GLU A 250 -2.38 -6.81 11.57
CA GLU A 250 -1.89 -6.20 10.33
C GLU A 250 -2.75 -5.00 9.94
N ILE A 251 -2.10 -3.90 9.56
CA ILE A 251 -2.74 -2.72 8.97
C ILE A 251 -2.22 -2.55 7.55
N VAL A 252 -3.11 -2.71 6.58
CA VAL A 252 -2.85 -2.38 5.17
C VAL A 252 -3.23 -0.93 4.93
N THR A 253 -2.26 -0.14 4.48
CA THR A 253 -2.50 1.26 4.11
C THR A 253 -2.91 1.33 2.64
N SER A 254 -3.99 2.07 2.33
CA SER A 254 -4.39 2.27 0.93
C SER A 254 -3.32 3.03 0.14
N SER A 255 -3.28 2.81 -1.17
CA SER A 255 -2.26 3.42 -2.05
C SER A 255 -2.33 4.94 -2.04
N LEU A 256 -1.16 5.59 -2.02
CA LEU A 256 -1.06 7.04 -2.19
C LEU A 256 -1.51 7.47 -3.61
N ALA A 257 -1.40 6.59 -4.60
CA ALA A 257 -1.72 6.85 -6.00
C ALA A 257 -3.21 6.62 -6.34
N VAL A 258 -3.97 5.90 -5.52
CA VAL A 258 -5.38 5.55 -5.78
C VAL A 258 -6.29 6.33 -4.84
N SER A 259 -7.46 6.78 -5.31
CA SER A 259 -8.47 7.42 -4.46
C SER A 259 -8.78 6.58 -3.22
N PRO A 260 -8.84 7.16 -2.02
CA PRO A 260 -8.86 8.60 -1.70
C PRO A 260 -7.48 9.27 -1.52
N ASN A 261 -6.41 8.62 -1.96
CA ASN A 261 -5.02 9.05 -1.87
C ASN A 261 -4.58 9.24 -0.41
N HIS A 262 -4.80 8.22 0.42
CA HIS A 262 -4.41 8.30 1.81
C HIS A 262 -2.89 8.25 1.97
N PHE A 263 -2.44 8.94 3.00
CA PHE A 263 -1.29 8.53 3.78
C PHE A 263 -1.78 8.24 5.21
N ALA A 264 -0.95 7.56 5.99
CA ALA A 264 -1.28 7.25 7.37
C ALA A 264 -0.32 7.88 8.37
N ASN A 265 -0.76 7.92 9.62
CA ASN A 265 0.00 8.44 10.74
C ASN A 265 -0.02 7.40 11.87
N ILE A 266 1.12 7.22 12.53
CA ILE A 266 1.20 6.53 13.82
C ILE A 266 1.74 7.48 14.87
N ILE A 267 1.05 7.52 16.01
CA ILE A 267 1.57 8.13 17.25
C ILE A 267 1.93 6.98 18.19
N TYR A 268 3.20 6.92 18.58
CA TYR A 268 3.71 5.98 19.57
C TYR A 268 4.09 6.74 20.86
N ASP A 269 3.54 6.29 21.99
CA ASP A 269 3.74 6.93 23.31
C ASP A 269 4.48 6.04 24.32
N GLY A 270 5.14 4.98 23.85
CA GLY A 270 5.79 3.97 24.70
C GLY A 270 4.85 2.83 25.11
N LYS A 271 3.53 3.04 25.06
CA LYS A 271 2.52 2.09 25.55
C LYS A 271 1.55 1.65 24.47
N SER A 272 1.36 2.45 23.45
CA SER A 272 0.41 2.16 22.38
C SER A 272 0.89 2.69 21.03
N PHE A 273 0.40 2.04 19.96
CA PHE A 273 0.39 2.61 18.62
C PHE A 273 -1.01 3.10 18.31
N LYS A 274 -1.14 4.40 18.01
CA LYS A 274 -2.38 4.98 17.49
C LYS A 274 -2.22 5.27 16.00
N TYR A 275 -2.87 4.47 15.17
CA TYR A 275 -2.92 4.60 13.71
C TYR A 275 -4.14 5.40 13.27
N PHE A 276 -3.96 6.28 12.28
CA PHE A 276 -5.06 6.88 11.54
C PHE A 276 -4.65 7.37 10.15
N THR A 277 -5.57 7.31 9.20
CA THR A 277 -5.38 7.82 7.82
C THR A 277 -5.85 9.26 7.66
N GLU A 278 -5.31 9.93 6.64
CA GLU A 278 -5.78 11.21 6.13
C GLU A 278 -5.63 11.26 4.61
N CYS A 279 -6.56 11.94 3.93
CA CYS A 279 -6.45 12.17 2.48
C CYS A 279 -5.41 13.23 2.17
N LEU A 280 -4.50 12.92 1.25
CA LEU A 280 -3.53 13.89 0.75
C LEU A 280 -4.23 15.02 -0.01
N LYS A 281 -3.85 16.26 0.29
CA LYS A 281 -4.31 17.45 -0.44
C LYS A 281 -3.30 17.82 -1.52
N VAL A 282 -3.66 17.57 -2.78
CA VAL A 282 -2.83 17.89 -3.96
C VAL A 282 -3.24 19.25 -4.51
N GLU A 283 -2.83 20.32 -3.82
CA GLU A 283 -3.26 21.70 -4.12
C GLU A 283 -2.79 22.22 -5.48
N ALA A 284 -1.77 21.60 -6.07
CA ALA A 284 -1.25 21.97 -7.39
C ALA A 284 -2.21 21.66 -8.54
N VAL A 285 -3.23 20.82 -8.31
CA VAL A 285 -4.20 20.39 -9.31
C VAL A 285 -5.62 20.75 -8.84
N ASN A 286 -6.30 21.57 -9.63
CA ASN A 286 -7.68 21.99 -9.33
C ASN A 286 -8.62 20.78 -9.26
N ASP A 287 -9.41 20.70 -8.20
CA ASP A 287 -10.41 19.64 -7.97
C ASP A 287 -9.84 18.21 -8.06
N PHE A 288 -8.58 18.04 -7.63
CA PHE A 288 -7.87 16.75 -7.70
C PHE A 288 -8.61 15.61 -6.99
N GLU A 289 -9.22 15.89 -5.84
CA GLU A 289 -9.95 14.88 -5.05
C GLU A 289 -11.09 14.27 -5.87
N ASN A 290 -11.88 15.11 -6.54
CA ASN A 290 -12.93 14.64 -7.43
C ASN A 290 -12.35 13.93 -8.66
N TYR A 291 -11.27 14.44 -9.26
CA TYR A 291 -10.59 13.77 -10.37
C TYR A 291 -10.19 12.33 -10.00
N SER A 292 -9.49 12.15 -8.88
CA SER A 292 -9.02 10.84 -8.41
C SER A 292 -10.21 9.92 -8.11
N ARG A 293 -11.23 10.44 -7.43
CA ARG A 293 -12.47 9.71 -7.14
C ARG A 293 -13.18 9.25 -8.41
N GLN A 294 -13.24 10.08 -9.46
CA GLN A 294 -13.86 9.71 -10.73
C GLN A 294 -13.05 8.66 -11.50
N LEU A 295 -11.71 8.75 -11.48
CA LEU A 295 -10.86 7.70 -12.04
C LEU A 295 -11.16 6.34 -11.41
N PHE A 296 -11.22 6.30 -10.07
CA PHE A 296 -11.52 5.09 -9.32
C PHE A 296 -12.93 4.57 -9.60
N LYS A 297 -13.95 5.44 -9.56
CA LYS A 297 -15.33 5.06 -9.94
C LYS A 297 -15.40 4.48 -11.35
N GLY A 298 -14.63 5.05 -12.28
CA GLY A 298 -14.51 4.54 -13.65
C GLY A 298 -14.01 3.08 -13.70
N VAL A 299 -13.12 2.66 -12.79
CA VAL A 299 -12.68 1.26 -12.66
C VAL A 299 -13.86 0.37 -12.28
N GLY A 300 -14.58 0.72 -11.22
CA GLY A 300 -15.75 -0.02 -10.76
C GLY A 300 -16.83 -0.10 -11.85
N SER A 301 -17.08 1.00 -12.57
CA SER A 301 -18.04 1.01 -13.68
C SER A 301 -17.61 0.12 -14.84
N ARG A 302 -16.30 0.05 -15.17
CA ARG A 302 -15.80 -0.89 -16.19
C ARG A 302 -15.97 -2.34 -15.75
N GLN A 303 -15.70 -2.65 -14.48
CA GLN A 303 -15.90 -3.98 -13.92
C GLN A 303 -17.37 -4.41 -14.00
N LEU A 304 -18.29 -3.55 -13.55
CA LEU A 304 -19.74 -3.79 -13.69
C LEU A 304 -20.18 -3.96 -15.14
N ASN A 305 -19.75 -3.08 -16.04
CA ASN A 305 -20.11 -3.18 -17.45
C ASN A 305 -19.62 -4.49 -18.09
N LYS A 306 -18.42 -4.95 -17.74
CA LYS A 306 -17.90 -6.24 -18.21
C LYS A 306 -18.74 -7.38 -17.64
N LEU A 307 -19.08 -7.31 -16.35
CA LEU A 307 -19.88 -8.31 -15.67
C LEU A 307 -21.28 -8.46 -16.29
N PHE A 308 -22.04 -7.36 -16.38
CA PHE A 308 -23.41 -7.37 -16.93
C PHE A 308 -23.47 -7.79 -18.40
N LYS A 309 -22.37 -7.67 -19.15
CA LYS A 309 -22.29 -8.16 -20.55
C LYS A 309 -21.90 -9.63 -20.68
N THR A 310 -21.31 -10.23 -19.65
CA THR A 310 -20.70 -11.57 -19.74
C THR A 310 -21.43 -12.64 -18.94
N HIS A 311 -22.35 -12.26 -18.07
CA HIS A 311 -23.10 -13.16 -17.20
C HIS A 311 -24.60 -12.91 -17.35
N THR A 312 -25.39 -13.97 -17.25
CA THR A 312 -26.85 -13.89 -17.13
C THR A 312 -27.22 -13.70 -15.67
N PHE A 313 -28.07 -12.72 -15.39
CA PHE A 313 -28.56 -12.39 -14.05
C PHE A 313 -30.00 -12.87 -13.93
N ASP A 314 -30.39 -13.31 -12.73
CA ASP A 314 -31.77 -13.75 -12.49
C ASP A 314 -32.76 -12.58 -12.55
N ASN A 315 -32.27 -11.35 -12.36
CA ASN A 315 -33.00 -10.10 -12.51
C ASN A 315 -32.31 -9.26 -13.60
N ASP A 316 -32.88 -9.23 -14.81
CA ASP A 316 -32.35 -8.52 -15.97
C ASP A 316 -33.09 -7.21 -16.29
N GLU A 317 -34.01 -6.80 -15.41
CA GLU A 317 -34.68 -5.51 -15.50
C GLU A 317 -33.67 -4.36 -15.32
N GLU A 318 -33.78 -3.33 -16.16
CA GLU A 318 -32.85 -2.18 -16.18
C GLU A 318 -32.78 -1.47 -14.82
N GLU A 319 -33.90 -1.41 -14.10
CA GLU A 319 -34.00 -0.81 -12.77
C GLU A 319 -33.18 -1.58 -11.71
N ASP A 320 -33.21 -2.91 -11.75
CA ASP A 320 -32.48 -3.77 -10.80
C ASP A 320 -30.98 -3.71 -11.07
N ILE A 321 -30.58 -3.73 -12.34
CA ILE A 321 -29.18 -3.52 -12.76
C ILE A 321 -28.67 -2.16 -12.27
N GLU A 322 -29.48 -1.11 -12.35
CA GLU A 322 -29.11 0.22 -11.84
C GLU A 322 -28.94 0.22 -10.32
N LYS A 323 -29.87 -0.38 -9.57
CA LYS A 323 -29.79 -0.50 -8.11
C LYS A 323 -28.54 -1.27 -7.67
N MET A 324 -28.29 -2.43 -8.28
CA MET A 324 -27.09 -3.25 -8.05
C MET A 324 -25.82 -2.47 -8.36
N GLY A 325 -25.79 -1.78 -9.50
CA GLY A 325 -24.63 -0.98 -9.91
C GLY A 325 -24.32 0.15 -8.94
N ARG A 326 -25.34 0.91 -8.52
CA ARG A 326 -25.19 1.99 -7.54
C ARG A 326 -24.67 1.48 -6.19
N ALA A 327 -25.21 0.37 -5.69
CA ALA A 327 -24.75 -0.25 -4.46
C ALA A 327 -23.28 -0.68 -4.56
N PHE A 328 -22.90 -1.41 -5.61
CA PHE A 328 -21.53 -1.86 -5.80
C PHE A 328 -20.53 -0.70 -5.86
N LEU A 329 -20.81 0.32 -6.67
CA LEU A 329 -19.88 1.44 -6.83
C LEU A 329 -19.62 2.17 -5.51
N ARG A 330 -20.66 2.33 -4.68
CA ARG A 330 -20.51 2.97 -3.37
C ARG A 330 -19.81 2.05 -2.37
N MET A 331 -20.15 0.77 -2.33
CA MET A 331 -19.48 -0.20 -1.45
C MET A 331 -17.99 -0.33 -1.79
N ASN A 332 -17.64 -0.44 -3.07
CA ASN A 332 -16.25 -0.55 -3.51
C ASN A 332 -15.44 0.71 -3.18
N GLU A 333 -16.04 1.89 -3.31
CA GLU A 333 -15.44 3.15 -2.87
C GLU A 333 -15.18 3.18 -1.36
N CYS A 334 -16.18 2.80 -0.55
CA CYS A 334 -16.02 2.72 0.90
C CYS A 334 -14.96 1.68 1.30
N TYR A 335 -14.93 0.53 0.63
CA TYR A 335 -14.00 -0.55 0.91
C TYR A 335 -12.54 -0.15 0.66
N PHE A 336 -12.24 0.46 -0.50
CA PHE A 336 -10.90 0.95 -0.78
C PHE A 336 -10.49 2.08 0.17
N ALA A 337 -11.42 2.95 0.54
CA ALA A 337 -11.19 4.03 1.48
C ALA A 337 -11.20 3.57 2.96
N GLY A 338 -11.56 2.33 3.27
CA GLY A 338 -11.75 1.87 4.64
C GLY A 338 -12.87 2.60 5.41
N GLU A 339 -13.79 3.25 4.69
CA GLU A 339 -14.93 3.97 5.26
C GLU A 339 -16.05 3.01 5.63
N ILE A 340 -16.77 3.31 6.71
CA ILE A 340 -18.01 2.60 7.04
C ILE A 340 -19.05 2.93 5.97
N PHE A 341 -19.54 1.89 5.29
CA PHE A 341 -20.60 2.02 4.32
C PHE A 341 -21.97 2.20 5.00
N ASP A 342 -22.67 3.28 4.65
CA ASP A 342 -24.08 3.52 5.02
C ASP A 342 -24.99 2.87 3.98
N ALA A 343 -25.71 1.83 4.40
CA ALA A 343 -26.61 1.06 3.55
C ALA A 343 -27.93 1.80 3.22
N THR A 344 -28.20 2.95 3.86
CA THR A 344 -29.45 3.70 3.67
C THR A 344 -29.64 4.08 2.21
N GLY A 345 -30.71 3.57 1.58
CA GLY A 345 -31.03 3.80 0.16
C GLY A 345 -30.32 2.86 -0.82
N PHE A 346 -29.58 1.86 -0.33
CA PHE A 346 -28.92 0.82 -1.12
C PHE A 346 -29.42 -0.61 -0.79
N GLU A 347 -30.36 -0.75 0.15
CA GLU A 347 -30.80 -2.03 0.71
C GLU A 347 -31.29 -3.00 -0.36
N GLU A 348 -32.07 -2.50 -1.32
CA GLU A 348 -32.60 -3.31 -2.41
C GLU A 348 -31.48 -3.79 -3.34
N GLY A 349 -30.52 -2.92 -3.68
CA GLY A 349 -29.37 -3.27 -4.51
C GLY A 349 -28.46 -4.30 -3.85
N ILE A 350 -28.29 -4.22 -2.53
CA ILE A 350 -27.54 -5.20 -1.73
C ILE A 350 -28.25 -6.55 -1.74
N ARG A 351 -29.56 -6.58 -1.44
CA ARG A 351 -30.36 -7.82 -1.48
C ARG A 351 -30.29 -8.48 -2.86
N LEU A 352 -30.40 -7.70 -3.93
CA LEU A 352 -30.28 -8.20 -5.31
C LEU A 352 -28.92 -8.87 -5.56
N TRP A 353 -27.83 -8.35 -4.97
CA TRP A 353 -26.50 -8.97 -5.03
C TRP A 353 -26.38 -10.25 -4.19
N GLU A 354 -26.97 -10.28 -3.00
CA GLU A 354 -26.96 -11.44 -2.11
C GLU A 354 -27.70 -12.64 -2.74
N ASP A 355 -28.83 -12.34 -3.40
CA ASP A 355 -29.69 -13.31 -4.09
C ASP A 355 -29.08 -13.86 -5.39
N GLN A 356 -28.06 -13.20 -5.97
CA GLN A 356 -27.40 -13.70 -7.18
C GLN A 356 -26.70 -15.04 -6.92
N HIS A 357 -26.79 -15.93 -7.91
CA HIS A 357 -25.97 -17.12 -7.98
C HIS A 357 -24.46 -16.80 -7.85
N GLU A 358 -23.71 -17.76 -7.30
CA GLU A 358 -22.27 -17.59 -7.11
C GLU A 358 -21.55 -17.44 -8.45
N SER A 359 -20.85 -16.32 -8.56
CA SER A 359 -19.96 -15.94 -9.65
C SER A 359 -18.78 -15.20 -9.03
N PHE A 360 -17.68 -15.02 -9.77
CA PHE A 360 -16.54 -14.27 -9.24
C PHE A 360 -16.95 -12.89 -8.70
N THR A 361 -17.84 -12.18 -9.40
CA THR A 361 -18.21 -10.83 -8.96
C THR A 361 -19.21 -10.85 -7.81
N SER A 362 -20.19 -11.75 -7.79
CA SER A 362 -21.07 -11.86 -6.61
C SER A 362 -20.28 -12.30 -5.37
N LEU A 363 -19.27 -13.17 -5.51
CA LEU A 363 -18.35 -13.50 -4.42
C LEU A 363 -17.48 -12.31 -4.00
N TYR A 364 -16.94 -11.54 -4.93
CA TYR A 364 -16.20 -10.31 -4.60
C TYR A 364 -17.06 -9.30 -3.85
N ILE A 365 -18.32 -9.11 -4.27
CA ILE A 365 -19.24 -8.19 -3.60
C ILE A 365 -19.59 -8.69 -2.20
N LYS A 366 -19.81 -10.00 -2.05
CA LYS A 366 -19.99 -10.64 -0.74
C LYS A 366 -18.75 -10.42 0.14
N SER A 367 -17.53 -10.56 -0.40
CA SER A 367 -16.31 -10.31 0.37
C SER A 367 -16.10 -8.86 0.79
N ILE A 368 -16.62 -7.89 0.03
CA ILE A 368 -16.70 -6.49 0.46
C ILE A 368 -17.71 -6.32 1.61
N LEU A 369 -18.90 -6.90 1.46
CA LEU A 369 -19.98 -6.78 2.47
C LEU A 369 -19.56 -7.30 3.84
N ASP A 370 -18.70 -8.32 3.89
CA ASP A 370 -18.18 -8.88 5.15
C ASP A 370 -17.34 -7.88 5.97
N SER A 371 -16.76 -6.87 5.33
CA SER A 371 -15.78 -5.97 5.97
C SER A 371 -16.16 -4.48 5.94
N VAL A 372 -16.95 -4.03 4.96
CA VAL A 372 -17.21 -2.60 4.67
C VAL A 372 -18.02 -1.87 5.75
N PHE A 373 -18.58 -2.60 6.73
CA PHE A 373 -19.30 -2.02 7.86
C PHE A 373 -18.41 -1.72 9.08
N ASN A 374 -17.12 -2.05 9.01
CA ASN A 374 -16.16 -1.85 10.10
C ASN A 374 -15.31 -0.59 9.89
N GLU A 375 -14.88 0.05 10.98
CA GLU A 375 -13.92 1.17 10.93
C GLU A 375 -12.52 0.64 10.60
N GLN A 376 -11.96 1.06 9.46
CA GLN A 376 -10.64 0.64 8.99
C GLN A 376 -9.62 1.79 8.92
N ASN A 377 -10.04 3.04 9.20
CA ASN A 377 -9.18 4.22 9.12
C ASN A 377 -8.56 4.62 10.46
N LYS A 378 -9.00 4.05 11.58
CA LYS A 378 -8.49 4.38 12.92
C LYS A 378 -8.31 3.13 13.75
N PHE A 379 -7.14 3.02 14.38
CA PHE A 379 -6.83 1.87 15.23
C PHE A 379 -5.93 2.26 16.39
N LYS A 380 -6.14 1.60 17.53
CA LYS A 380 -5.26 1.73 18.70
C LYS A 380 -4.85 0.34 19.19
N LEU A 381 -3.55 0.09 19.23
CA LEU A 381 -2.95 -1.12 19.76
C LEU A 381 -2.25 -0.81 21.08
N GLU A 382 -2.61 -1.50 22.16
CA GLU A 382 -1.90 -1.45 23.45
C GLU A 382 -0.77 -2.52 23.47
N LEU A 383 0.40 -2.16 24.01
CA LEU A 383 1.66 -2.91 23.86
C LEU A 383 2.17 -3.64 25.10
#